data_AF-A0A8S9PTM1-F1
#
_entry.id   AF-A0A8S9PTM1-F1
#
_cell.length_a   1.000
_cell.length_b   1.000
_cell.length_c   1.000
_cell.angle_alpha   90.00
_cell.angle_beta   90.00
_cell.angle_gamma   90.00
#
_symmetry.space_group_name_H-M   'P 1'
#
loop_
_entity.id
_entity.type
_entity.pdbx_description
1 polymer ?
#
loop_
_entity_poly.entity_id
_entity_poly.type
_entity_poly.pdbx_seq_one_letter_code
_entity_poly.pdbx_strand_id
1 'polypeptide(L)'
;MGQDYSYSQPSSSSNSLDMSSLLEADAKLYADEAESPYCNAEPDQFPPQREADDGIPTACYCGAQPAVECSYTPKDPYRRYFTCANVDDGDCHIWKWWDVALMEEMSEFQRHLRQLKDQVFECDQKLLKLQKTVCELKKKSETTNAFTLALCVMVSALVFIGLAATFLSGKKSFKEVNQTVIKLESVCIIREKEQVGEPEGRPPGVKAAKAGSKKKKSGREEE
;
A
#
# COMPACT_ATOMS: atom_id res chain seq x y z
N MET A 1 45.08 -16.83 -44.88
CA MET A 1 45.94 -17.99 -45.18
C MET A 1 45.46 -19.14 -44.31
N GLY A 2 44.72 -20.09 -44.89
CA GLY A 2 44.31 -21.32 -44.19
C GLY A 2 45.38 -22.38 -44.43
N GLN A 3 45.82 -23.08 -43.38
CA GLN A 3 46.70 -24.23 -43.53
C GLN A 3 45.89 -25.51 -43.31
N ASP A 4 45.87 -26.31 -44.35
CA ASP A 4 45.22 -27.60 -44.45
C ASP A 4 46.08 -28.62 -43.70
N TYR A 5 45.63 -29.04 -42.52
CA TYR A 5 46.31 -30.09 -41.75
C TYR A 5 45.96 -31.46 -42.33
N SER A 6 46.88 -32.05 -43.09
CA SER A 6 46.80 -33.43 -43.57
C SER A 6 47.51 -34.37 -42.58
N TYR A 7 46.72 -35.17 -41.86
CA TYR A 7 47.23 -36.13 -40.88
C TYR A 7 47.53 -37.47 -41.58
N SER A 8 48.80 -37.77 -41.80
CA SER A 8 49.22 -39.10 -42.25
C SER A 8 49.38 -40.02 -41.03
N GLN A 9 48.46 -40.97 -40.86
CA GLN A 9 48.61 -42.03 -39.86
C GLN A 9 49.78 -42.96 -40.26
N PRO A 10 50.74 -43.23 -39.35
CA PRO A 10 51.72 -44.27 -39.60
C PRO A 10 51.03 -45.64 -39.52
N SER A 11 51.09 -46.40 -40.61
CA SER A 11 50.65 -47.80 -40.65
C SER A 11 51.46 -48.61 -39.63
N SER A 12 50.75 -49.27 -38.71
CA SER A 12 51.35 -50.12 -37.68
C SER A 12 52.10 -51.29 -38.32
N SER A 13 53.42 -51.29 -38.18
CA SER A 13 54.28 -52.43 -38.50
C SER A 13 54.12 -53.52 -37.43
N SER A 14 53.93 -54.75 -37.87
CA SER A 14 53.77 -55.97 -37.08
C SER A 14 54.99 -56.28 -36.20
N ASN A 15 55.02 -55.73 -34.99
CA ASN A 15 55.71 -56.35 -33.87
C ASN A 15 54.61 -56.84 -32.93
N SER A 16 54.37 -58.15 -32.90
CA SER A 16 53.39 -58.76 -31.99
C SER A 16 53.89 -58.67 -30.56
N LEU A 17 53.82 -57.48 -29.99
CA LEU A 17 53.83 -57.33 -28.54
C LEU A 17 52.55 -57.99 -28.05
N ASP A 18 52.72 -59.03 -27.23
CA ASP A 18 51.61 -59.79 -26.68
C ASP A 18 50.75 -58.84 -25.84
N MET A 19 49.61 -58.43 -26.40
CA MET A 19 48.65 -57.55 -25.74
C MET A 19 48.16 -58.14 -24.41
N SER A 20 48.22 -59.46 -24.24
CA SER A 20 47.95 -60.14 -22.97
C SER A 20 48.98 -59.78 -21.91
N SER A 21 50.28 -59.86 -22.22
CA SER A 21 51.34 -59.48 -21.28
C SER A 21 51.26 -58.02 -20.83
N LEU A 22 50.78 -57.11 -21.67
CA LEU A 22 50.65 -55.69 -21.33
C LEU A 22 49.43 -55.43 -20.43
N LEU A 23 48.28 -56.08 -20.73
CA LEU A 23 47.11 -56.06 -19.85
C LEU A 23 47.39 -56.72 -18.49
N GLU A 24 48.19 -57.78 -18.47
CA GLU A 24 48.55 -58.46 -17.23
C GLU A 24 49.52 -57.62 -16.38
N ALA A 25 50.38 -56.81 -17.01
CA ALA A 25 51.21 -55.84 -16.31
C ALA A 25 50.37 -54.70 -15.70
N ASP A 26 49.40 -54.16 -16.44
CA ASP A 26 48.44 -53.18 -15.92
C ASP A 26 47.62 -53.76 -14.75
N ALA A 27 47.10 -54.98 -14.89
CA ALA A 27 46.32 -55.62 -13.84
C ALA A 27 47.11 -55.85 -12.54
N LYS A 28 48.43 -56.08 -12.64
CA LYS A 28 49.33 -56.21 -11.48
C LYS A 28 49.59 -54.87 -10.80
N LEU A 29 49.75 -53.78 -11.56
CA LEU A 29 49.83 -52.42 -11.03
C LEU A 29 48.54 -52.02 -10.30
N TYR A 30 47.36 -52.33 -10.86
CA TYR A 30 46.11 -52.04 -10.15
C TYR A 30 45.92 -52.89 -8.87
N ALA A 31 46.53 -54.08 -8.79
CA ALA A 31 46.47 -54.92 -7.59
C ALA A 31 47.43 -54.45 -6.49
N ASP A 32 48.60 -53.90 -6.84
CA ASP A 32 49.57 -53.39 -5.86
C ASP A 32 49.15 -52.05 -5.24
N GLU A 33 48.43 -51.20 -5.99
CA GLU A 33 47.85 -49.96 -5.46
C GLU A 33 46.81 -50.24 -4.37
N ALA A 34 46.09 -51.36 -4.46
CA ALA A 34 45.11 -51.77 -3.45
C ALA A 34 45.76 -52.24 -2.13
N GLU A 35 47.02 -52.67 -2.17
CA GLU A 35 47.80 -53.12 -1.01
C GLU A 35 48.76 -52.05 -0.47
N SER A 36 48.80 -50.86 -1.08
CA SER A 36 49.63 -49.74 -0.60
C SER A 36 49.21 -49.32 0.82
N PRO A 37 50.13 -49.34 1.81
CA PRO A 37 49.83 -48.92 3.19
C PRO A 37 49.38 -47.47 3.32
N TYR A 38 49.57 -46.65 2.27
CA TYR A 38 49.23 -45.22 2.25
C TYR A 38 47.73 -44.92 2.17
N CYS A 39 46.87 -45.93 1.95
CA CYS A 39 45.42 -45.73 1.90
C CYS A 39 44.69 -46.08 3.21
N ASN A 40 45.40 -46.58 4.23
CA ASN A 40 44.86 -46.72 5.59
C ASN A 40 45.36 -45.58 6.49
N ALA A 41 45.33 -44.33 5.99
CA ALA A 41 45.32 -43.19 6.89
C ALA A 41 43.98 -43.25 7.64
N GLU A 42 44.06 -43.46 8.97
CA GLU A 42 42.94 -43.26 9.87
C GLU A 42 42.28 -41.92 9.50
N PRO A 43 40.94 -41.83 9.39
CA PRO A 43 40.30 -40.56 9.10
C PRO A 43 40.64 -39.61 10.24
N ASP A 44 41.60 -38.70 10.01
CA ASP A 44 41.93 -37.62 10.92
C ASP A 44 40.60 -36.95 11.29
N GLN A 45 40.15 -37.17 12.52
CA GLN A 45 39.07 -36.39 13.09
C GLN A 45 39.63 -34.99 13.29
N PHE A 46 39.61 -34.19 12.22
CA PHE A 46 39.82 -32.76 12.34
C PHE A 46 38.80 -32.25 13.35
N PRO A 47 39.22 -31.49 14.39
CA PRO A 47 38.26 -30.76 15.20
C PRO A 47 37.35 -29.98 14.26
N PRO A 48 36.03 -29.89 14.53
CA PRO A 48 35.11 -29.17 13.67
C PRO A 48 35.73 -27.80 13.40
N GLN A 49 36.04 -27.51 12.14
CA GLN A 49 36.51 -26.18 11.77
C GLN A 49 35.45 -25.22 12.29
N ARG A 50 35.82 -24.38 13.27
CA ARG A 50 34.98 -23.30 13.76
C ARG A 50 34.45 -22.61 12.52
N GLU A 51 33.13 -22.54 12.38
CA GLU A 51 32.46 -22.11 11.15
C GLU A 51 33.21 -20.90 10.59
N ALA A 52 33.75 -21.05 9.37
CA ALA A 52 34.41 -19.94 8.71
C ALA A 52 33.38 -18.80 8.68
N ASP A 53 33.73 -17.65 9.22
CA ASP A 53 32.86 -16.47 9.24
C ASP A 53 32.55 -16.14 7.77
N ASP A 54 31.38 -16.56 7.30
CA ASP A 54 30.90 -16.31 5.95
C ASP A 54 30.71 -14.79 5.80
N GLY A 55 31.18 -14.21 4.69
CA GLY A 55 31.16 -12.78 4.46
C GLY A 55 32.48 -12.06 4.76
N ILE A 56 32.39 -10.75 5.00
CA ILE A 56 33.54 -9.89 5.25
C ILE A 56 33.97 -10.03 6.70
N PRO A 57 35.22 -10.45 6.96
CA PRO A 57 35.66 -10.58 8.32
C PRO A 57 35.70 -9.23 9.05
N THR A 58 35.15 -9.22 10.26
CA THR A 58 35.09 -8.02 11.11
C THR A 58 36.24 -7.96 12.12
N ALA A 59 36.78 -9.11 12.54
CA ALA A 59 37.89 -9.22 13.48
C ALA A 59 38.76 -10.45 13.14
N CYS A 60 40.05 -10.37 13.46
CA CYS A 60 40.94 -11.53 13.48
C CYS A 60 40.70 -12.37 14.75
N TYR A 61 41.17 -13.61 14.76
CA TYR A 61 41.11 -14.51 15.93
C TYR A 61 41.85 -13.97 17.17
N CYS A 62 42.86 -13.11 16.97
CA CYS A 62 43.55 -12.39 18.05
C CYS A 62 42.80 -11.14 18.54
N GLY A 63 41.65 -10.81 17.96
CA GLY A 63 40.86 -9.61 18.25
C GLY A 63 41.32 -8.34 17.53
N ALA A 64 42.42 -8.40 16.77
CA ALA A 64 42.87 -7.27 15.95
C ALA A 64 41.97 -7.03 14.74
N GLN A 65 41.94 -5.79 14.24
CA GLN A 65 41.19 -5.45 13.04
C GLN A 65 41.87 -6.05 11.80
N PRO A 66 41.12 -6.69 10.87
CA PRO A 66 41.69 -7.24 9.65
C PRO A 66 42.15 -6.12 8.72
N ALA A 67 43.34 -6.28 8.15
CA ALA A 67 43.93 -5.41 7.14
C ALA A 67 43.71 -6.01 5.75
N VAL A 68 43.63 -5.16 4.71
CA VAL A 68 43.54 -5.59 3.31
C VAL A 68 44.88 -5.36 2.62
N GLU A 69 45.45 -6.42 2.06
CA GLU A 69 46.73 -6.39 1.37
C GLU A 69 46.59 -6.93 -0.06
N CYS A 70 47.57 -6.65 -0.92
CA CYS A 70 47.63 -7.13 -2.29
C CYS A 70 48.61 -8.31 -2.40
N SER A 71 48.20 -9.38 -3.06
CA SER A 71 49.08 -10.48 -3.44
C SER A 71 50.06 -10.01 -4.50
N TYR A 72 51.34 -10.32 -4.30
CA TYR A 72 52.39 -10.11 -5.29
C TYR A 72 52.86 -11.44 -5.91
N THR A 73 52.11 -12.52 -5.71
CA THR A 73 52.46 -13.82 -6.26
C THR A 73 52.33 -13.80 -7.79
N PRO A 74 53.22 -14.49 -8.54
CA PRO A 74 53.12 -14.56 -10.00
C PRO A 74 51.81 -15.18 -10.50
N LYS A 75 51.17 -16.01 -9.68
CA LYS A 75 49.91 -16.70 -9.99
C LYS A 75 48.71 -15.76 -9.90
N ASP A 76 48.70 -14.88 -8.90
CA ASP A 76 47.58 -13.98 -8.59
C ASP A 76 48.09 -12.56 -8.30
N PRO A 77 48.63 -11.84 -9.30
CA PRO A 77 49.22 -10.53 -9.10
C PRO A 77 48.14 -9.48 -8.80
N TYR A 78 48.38 -8.66 -7.79
CA TYR A 78 47.52 -7.57 -7.31
C TYR A 78 46.15 -7.98 -6.78
N ARG A 79 45.88 -9.29 -6.61
CA ARG A 79 44.62 -9.76 -6.01
C ARG A 79 44.60 -9.44 -4.51
N ARG A 80 43.50 -8.89 -4.01
CA ARG A 80 43.37 -8.45 -2.61
C ARG A 80 42.97 -9.57 -1.68
N TYR A 81 43.49 -9.58 -0.45
CA TYR A 81 43.10 -10.49 0.61
C TYR A 81 43.07 -9.77 1.97
N PHE A 82 42.26 -10.29 2.88
CA PHE A 82 42.26 -9.94 4.29
C PHE A 82 43.38 -10.69 5.01
N THR A 83 44.10 -9.99 5.88
CA THR A 83 45.19 -10.52 6.72
C THR A 83 45.20 -9.83 8.09
N CYS A 84 45.98 -10.34 9.02
CA CYS A 84 46.22 -9.69 10.31
C CYS A 84 47.58 -8.96 10.32
N ALA A 85 47.65 -7.82 11.01
CA ALA A 85 48.92 -7.14 11.26
C ALA A 85 49.89 -7.96 12.13
N ASN A 86 49.36 -8.90 12.91
CA ASN A 86 50.13 -9.72 13.84
C ASN A 86 50.45 -11.11 13.26
N VAL A 87 50.30 -11.31 11.94
CA VAL A 87 50.44 -12.62 11.28
C VAL A 87 51.78 -13.33 11.56
N ASP A 88 52.81 -12.57 11.92
CA ASP A 88 54.16 -13.08 12.19
C ASP A 88 54.37 -13.60 13.63
N ASP A 89 53.37 -13.52 14.51
CA ASP A 89 53.50 -13.93 15.92
C ASP A 89 53.48 -15.46 16.14
N GLY A 90 53.23 -16.23 15.08
CA GLY A 90 53.20 -17.70 15.10
C GLY A 90 51.85 -18.31 15.48
N ASP A 91 50.83 -17.50 15.78
CA ASP A 91 49.46 -17.96 16.01
C ASP A 91 48.64 -18.06 14.69
N CYS A 92 47.48 -18.69 14.75
CA CYS A 92 46.55 -18.73 13.62
C CYS A 92 45.86 -17.36 13.45
N HIS A 93 46.13 -16.70 12.32
CA HIS A 93 45.49 -15.44 11.94
C HIS A 93 44.53 -15.59 10.78
N ILE A 94 43.73 -14.55 10.59
CA ILE A 94 42.79 -14.51 9.49
C ILE A 94 43.50 -14.39 8.15
N TRP A 95 43.05 -15.20 7.19
CA TRP A 95 43.41 -15.06 5.78
C TRP A 95 42.21 -15.41 4.93
N LYS A 96 41.76 -14.47 4.09
CA LYS A 96 40.62 -14.70 3.19
C LYS A 96 40.73 -13.81 1.95
N TRP A 97 40.46 -14.35 0.78
CA TRP A 97 40.41 -13.55 -0.45
C TRP A 97 39.30 -12.49 -0.37
N TRP A 98 39.63 -11.26 -0.75
CA TRP A 98 38.72 -10.12 -0.64
C TRP A 98 37.47 -10.29 -1.52
N ASP A 99 37.63 -10.83 -2.73
CA ASP A 99 36.54 -11.12 -3.65
C ASP A 99 35.63 -12.25 -3.17
N VAL A 100 36.20 -13.28 -2.52
CA VAL A 100 35.40 -14.38 -1.95
C VAL A 100 34.52 -13.86 -0.81
N ALA A 101 35.11 -13.14 0.14
CA ALA A 101 34.39 -12.50 1.22
C ALA A 101 33.29 -11.54 0.73
N LEU A 102 33.56 -10.75 -0.31
CA LEU A 102 32.56 -9.87 -0.89
C LEU A 102 31.45 -10.60 -1.65
N MET A 103 31.77 -11.68 -2.34
CA MET A 103 30.77 -12.47 -3.05
C MET A 103 29.80 -13.13 -2.06
N GLU A 104 30.29 -13.59 -0.92
CA GLU A 104 29.46 -14.15 0.16
C GLU A 104 28.48 -13.08 0.69
N GLU A 105 28.95 -11.89 1.06
CA GLU A 105 28.08 -10.76 1.48
C GLU A 105 27.07 -10.37 0.39
N MET A 106 27.54 -10.26 -0.85
CA MET A 106 26.68 -9.87 -1.98
C MET A 106 25.61 -10.92 -2.23
N SER A 107 25.92 -12.20 -2.06
CA SER A 107 24.97 -13.30 -2.24
C SER A 107 23.85 -13.25 -1.21
N GLU A 108 24.17 -12.90 0.04
CA GLU A 108 23.20 -12.68 1.10
C GLU A 108 22.36 -11.43 0.82
N PHE A 109 22.99 -10.33 0.42
CA PHE A 109 22.26 -9.12 0.05
C PHE A 109 21.29 -9.38 -1.12
N GLN A 110 21.72 -10.12 -2.14
CA GLN A 110 20.85 -10.53 -3.24
C GLN A 110 19.68 -11.40 -2.78
N ARG A 111 19.87 -12.26 -1.77
CA ARG A 111 18.78 -13.03 -1.16
C ARG A 111 17.77 -12.10 -0.49
N HIS A 112 18.24 -11.10 0.26
CA HIS A 112 17.37 -10.09 0.87
C HIS A 112 16.60 -9.28 -0.16
N LEU A 113 17.24 -8.87 -1.26
CA LEU A 113 16.56 -8.18 -2.36
C LEU A 113 15.48 -9.03 -3.02
N ARG A 114 15.71 -10.34 -3.21
CA ARG A 114 14.69 -11.27 -3.71
C ARG A 114 13.49 -11.33 -2.76
N GLN A 115 13.73 -11.49 -1.46
CA GLN A 115 12.66 -11.51 -0.45
C GLN A 115 11.86 -10.19 -0.42
N LEU A 116 12.54 -9.04 -0.51
CA LEU A 116 11.88 -7.75 -0.55
C LEU A 116 11.00 -7.60 -1.79
N LYS A 117 11.50 -8.02 -2.96
CA LYS A 117 10.75 -8.00 -4.21
C LYS A 117 9.49 -8.87 -4.12
N ASP A 118 9.58 -10.04 -3.51
CA ASP A 118 8.44 -10.94 -3.32
C ASP A 118 7.39 -10.31 -2.39
N GLN A 119 7.82 -9.66 -1.31
CA GLN A 119 6.92 -8.93 -0.40
C GLN A 119 6.22 -7.75 -1.08
N VAL A 120 6.93 -7.00 -1.92
CA VAL A 120 6.34 -5.91 -2.71
C VAL A 120 5.26 -6.46 -3.64
N PHE A 121 5.54 -7.55 -4.34
CA PHE A 121 4.54 -8.19 -5.21
C PHE A 121 3.31 -8.68 -4.44
N GLU A 122 3.51 -9.27 -3.26
CA GLU A 122 2.42 -9.69 -2.38
C GLU A 122 1.58 -8.49 -1.90
N CYS A 123 2.22 -7.39 -1.53
CA CYS A 123 1.55 -6.15 -1.12
C CYS A 123 0.74 -5.55 -2.26
N ASP A 124 1.31 -5.45 -3.46
CA ASP A 124 0.61 -4.96 -4.65
C ASP A 124 -0.62 -5.83 -4.97
N GLN A 125 -0.49 -7.16 -4.88
CA GLN A 125 -1.60 -8.08 -5.07
C GLN A 125 -2.71 -7.86 -4.01
N LYS A 126 -2.34 -7.67 -2.74
CA LYS A 126 -3.29 -7.38 -1.66
C LYS A 126 -3.96 -6.02 -1.87
N LEU A 127 -3.23 -5.02 -2.33
CA LEU A 127 -3.75 -3.68 -2.62
C LEU A 127 -4.78 -3.73 -3.74
N LEU A 128 -4.51 -4.47 -4.83
CA LEU A 128 -5.48 -4.67 -5.91
C LEU A 128 -6.76 -5.38 -5.44
N LYS A 129 -6.64 -6.41 -4.59
CA LYS A 129 -7.80 -7.08 -3.99
C LYS A 129 -8.60 -6.11 -3.10
N LEU A 130 -7.91 -5.37 -2.24
CA LEU A 130 -8.53 -4.38 -1.36
C LEU A 130 -9.22 -3.29 -2.17
N GLN A 131 -8.57 -2.74 -3.20
CA GLN A 131 -9.14 -1.75 -4.11
C GLN A 131 -10.44 -2.27 -4.74
N LYS A 132 -10.46 -3.52 -5.22
CA LYS A 132 -11.69 -4.13 -5.76
C LYS A 132 -12.80 -4.19 -4.71
N THR A 133 -12.50 -4.58 -3.47
CA THR A 133 -13.50 -4.60 -2.39
C THR A 133 -14.00 -3.21 -2.03
N VAL A 134 -13.13 -2.20 -1.99
CA VAL A 134 -13.49 -0.80 -1.72
C VAL A 134 -14.37 -0.25 -2.83
N CYS A 135 -14.08 -0.54 -4.10
CA CYS A 135 -14.93 -0.17 -5.23
C CYS A 135 -16.32 -0.80 -5.14
N GLU A 136 -16.41 -2.08 -4.78
CA GLU A 136 -17.69 -2.78 -4.60
C GLU A 136 -18.48 -2.25 -3.41
N LEU A 137 -17.80 -1.96 -2.28
CA LEU A 137 -18.43 -1.33 -1.11
C LEU A 137 -18.90 0.09 -1.43
N LYS A 138 -18.11 0.87 -2.18
CA LYS A 138 -18.49 2.23 -2.60
C LYS A 138 -19.77 2.19 -3.43
N LYS A 139 -19.88 1.31 -4.42
CA LYS A 139 -21.12 1.13 -5.22
C LYS A 139 -22.32 0.75 -4.36
N LYS A 140 -22.16 -0.18 -3.41
CA LYS A 140 -23.23 -0.57 -2.46
C LYS A 140 -23.61 0.56 -1.50
N SER A 141 -22.64 1.36 -1.08
CA SER A 141 -22.89 2.53 -0.22
C SER A 141 -23.64 3.61 -0.98
N GLU A 142 -23.34 3.82 -2.26
CA GLU A 142 -24.01 4.82 -3.08
C GLU A 142 -25.48 4.47 -3.32
N THR A 143 -25.80 3.19 -3.56
CA THR A 143 -27.20 2.75 -3.69
C THR A 143 -27.97 2.81 -2.38
N THR A 144 -27.34 2.45 -1.25
CA THR A 144 -27.98 2.56 0.07
C THR A 144 -28.15 4.02 0.50
N ASN A 145 -27.19 4.89 0.19
CA ASN A 145 -27.30 6.33 0.41
C ASN A 145 -28.41 6.93 -0.47
N ALA A 146 -28.49 6.56 -1.75
CA ALA A 146 -29.56 6.99 -2.64
C ALA A 146 -30.94 6.52 -2.14
N PHE A 147 -31.06 5.27 -1.68
CA PHE A 147 -32.29 4.74 -1.11
C PHE A 147 -32.67 5.45 0.21
N THR A 148 -31.70 5.71 1.08
CA THR A 148 -31.90 6.44 2.34
C THR A 148 -32.36 7.87 2.06
N LEU A 149 -31.73 8.56 1.10
CA LEU A 149 -32.15 9.90 0.68
C LEU A 149 -33.57 9.88 0.08
N ALA A 150 -33.90 8.91 -0.76
CA ALA A 150 -35.24 8.76 -1.32
C ALA A 150 -36.30 8.53 -0.22
N LEU A 151 -36.03 7.64 0.75
CA LEU A 151 -36.92 7.44 1.90
C LEU A 151 -37.06 8.72 2.74
N CYS A 152 -35.98 9.45 2.97
CA CYS A 152 -36.00 10.70 3.73
C CYS A 152 -36.88 11.76 3.02
N VAL A 153 -36.74 11.90 1.70
CA VAL A 153 -37.58 12.79 0.87
C VAL A 153 -39.05 12.35 0.91
N MET A 154 -39.34 11.05 0.76
CA MET A 154 -40.71 10.52 0.82
C MET A 154 -41.39 10.81 2.17
N VAL A 155 -40.69 10.56 3.29
CA VAL A 155 -41.20 10.87 4.64
C VAL A 155 -41.43 12.36 4.81
N SER A 156 -40.49 13.21 4.36
CA SER A 156 -40.65 14.66 4.43
C SER A 156 -41.88 15.15 3.66
N ALA A 157 -42.13 14.63 2.45
CA ALA A 157 -43.28 14.99 1.63
C ALA A 157 -44.61 14.62 2.32
N LEU A 158 -44.69 13.44 2.95
CA LEU A 158 -45.88 13.04 3.71
C LEU A 158 -46.17 13.98 4.89
N VAL A 159 -45.13 14.42 5.60
CA VAL A 159 -45.25 15.41 6.68
C VAL A 159 -45.76 16.74 6.15
N PHE A 160 -45.22 17.23 5.03
CA PHE A 160 -45.70 18.47 4.40
C PHE A 160 -47.14 18.38 3.91
N ILE A 161 -47.55 17.24 3.33
CA ILE A 161 -48.94 17.00 2.91
C ILE A 161 -49.87 17.01 4.14
N GLY A 162 -49.48 16.36 5.23
CA GLY A 162 -50.24 16.38 6.49
C GLY A 162 -50.40 17.79 7.06
N LEU A 163 -49.31 18.57 7.09
CA LEU A 163 -49.34 19.99 7.49
C LEU A 163 -50.24 20.84 6.58
N ALA A 164 -50.18 20.64 5.27
CA ALA A 164 -51.04 21.35 4.33
C ALA A 164 -52.52 20.99 4.51
N ALA A 165 -52.84 19.71 4.72
CA ALA A 165 -54.22 19.25 4.94
C ALA A 165 -54.81 19.81 6.23
N THR A 166 -54.05 19.81 7.33
CA THR A 166 -54.46 20.41 8.61
C THR A 166 -54.67 21.92 8.47
N PHE A 167 -53.77 22.62 7.78
CA PHE A 167 -53.87 24.06 7.53
C PHE A 167 -55.04 24.45 6.61
N LEU A 168 -55.29 23.69 5.55
CA LEU A 168 -56.43 23.90 4.66
C LEU A 168 -57.77 23.63 5.35
N SER A 169 -57.82 22.62 6.22
CA SER A 169 -58.99 22.33 7.05
C SER A 169 -59.25 23.45 8.07
N GLY A 170 -58.20 23.99 8.69
CA GLY A 170 -58.30 25.18 9.55
C GLY A 170 -58.76 26.43 8.79
N LYS A 171 -58.27 26.64 7.56
CA LYS A 171 -58.70 27.76 6.70
C LYS A 171 -60.14 27.65 6.21
N LYS A 172 -60.64 26.43 5.94
CA LYS A 172 -62.06 26.23 5.62
C LYS A 172 -62.93 26.64 6.81
N SER A 173 -62.59 26.17 8.01
CA SER A 173 -63.32 26.53 9.23
C SER A 173 -63.26 28.05 9.50
N PHE A 174 -62.10 28.70 9.31
CA PHE A 174 -61.98 30.15 9.47
C PHE A 174 -62.80 30.94 8.44
N LYS A 175 -62.82 30.52 7.17
CA LYS A 175 -63.63 31.19 6.14
C LYS A 175 -65.13 31.05 6.43
N GLU A 176 -65.56 29.89 6.90
CA GLU A 176 -66.96 29.63 7.24
C GLU A 176 -67.41 30.44 8.47
N VAL A 177 -66.56 30.54 9.49
CA VAL A 177 -66.78 31.43 10.64
C VAL A 177 -66.77 32.90 10.23
N ASN A 178 -65.83 33.33 9.39
CA ASN A 178 -65.77 34.72 8.94
C ASN A 178 -67.00 35.10 8.09
N GLN A 179 -67.42 34.21 7.19
CA GLN A 179 -68.62 34.41 6.38
C GLN A 179 -69.90 34.50 7.23
N THR A 180 -70.00 33.68 8.29
CA THR A 180 -71.15 33.73 9.21
C THR A 180 -71.13 35.01 10.07
N VAL A 181 -69.96 35.46 10.52
CA VAL A 181 -69.79 36.73 11.24
C VAL A 181 -70.19 37.92 10.37
N ILE A 182 -69.70 38.01 9.13
CA ILE A 182 -70.08 39.08 8.19
C ILE A 182 -71.60 39.11 7.97
N LYS A 183 -72.23 37.93 7.85
CA LYS A 183 -73.68 37.82 7.66
C LYS A 183 -74.45 38.31 8.89
N LEU A 184 -73.97 37.99 10.10
CA LEU A 184 -74.53 38.48 11.36
C LEU A 184 -74.36 40.00 11.52
N GLU A 185 -73.19 40.55 11.21
CA GLU A 185 -72.96 42.01 11.22
C GLU A 185 -73.89 42.73 10.25
N SER A 186 -74.08 42.19 9.04
CA SER A 186 -75.00 42.75 8.05
C SER A 186 -76.45 42.77 8.56
N VAL A 187 -76.90 41.68 9.20
CA VAL A 187 -78.24 41.62 9.83
C VAL A 187 -78.36 42.60 10.98
N CYS A 188 -77.32 42.77 11.79
CA CYS A 188 -77.30 43.75 12.88
C CYS A 188 -77.39 45.18 12.35
N ILE A 189 -76.66 45.53 11.28
CA ILE A 189 -76.71 46.86 10.65
C ILE A 189 -78.08 47.15 10.04
N ILE A 190 -78.73 46.16 9.43
CA ILE A 190 -80.10 46.32 8.89
C ILE A 190 -81.09 46.60 10.04
N ARG A 191 -80.97 45.88 11.16
CA ARG A 191 -81.80 46.09 12.36
C ARG A 191 -81.56 47.45 13.04
N GLU A 192 -80.34 47.99 12.95
CA GLU A 192 -79.99 49.31 13.50
C GLU A 192 -80.53 50.44 12.61
N LYS A 193 -80.52 50.27 11.28
CA LYS A 193 -81.08 51.24 10.34
C LYS A 193 -82.61 51.30 10.33
N GLU A 194 -83.29 50.22 10.71
CA GLU A 194 -84.75 50.23 10.89
C GLU A 194 -85.18 51.05 12.12
N GLN A 195 -84.26 51.35 13.05
CA GLN A 195 -84.52 52.16 14.24
C GLN A 195 -84.10 53.64 14.13
N VAL A 196 -83.52 54.09 13.02
CA VAL A 196 -83.09 55.49 12.81
C VAL A 196 -83.77 56.07 11.57
N GLY A 197 -84.97 56.62 11.73
CA GLY A 197 -85.73 57.18 10.61
C GLY A 197 -87.02 57.93 10.94
N GLU A 198 -87.02 58.86 11.91
CA GLU A 198 -87.96 60.02 11.94
C GLU A 198 -87.19 61.30 12.39
N PRO A 199 -87.52 62.52 11.92
CA PRO A 199 -86.59 63.66 11.90
C PRO A 199 -86.89 64.76 12.94
N GLU A 200 -85.85 65.48 13.40
CA GLU A 200 -86.03 66.76 14.11
C GLU A 200 -84.87 67.75 13.89
N GLY A 201 -85.24 69.01 13.61
CA GLY A 201 -84.76 70.21 14.33
C GLY A 201 -83.36 70.79 14.07
N ARG A 202 -83.30 72.07 13.67
CA ARG A 202 -82.12 72.91 13.35
C ARG A 202 -81.29 73.45 14.54
N PRO A 203 -80.11 74.12 14.29
CA PRO A 203 -78.93 74.25 15.17
C PRO A 203 -78.77 75.67 15.80
N PRO A 204 -77.61 76.05 16.44
CA PRO A 204 -76.49 76.69 15.70
C PRO A 204 -75.05 76.66 16.33
N GLY A 205 -74.03 76.96 15.49
CA GLY A 205 -72.71 77.54 15.85
C GLY A 205 -71.64 76.54 16.38
N VAL A 206 -70.32 76.70 16.26
CA VAL A 206 -69.42 77.82 15.93
C VAL A 206 -68.03 77.26 15.49
N LYS A 207 -67.47 77.86 14.43
CA LYS A 207 -66.07 78.09 13.96
C LYS A 207 -64.84 77.22 14.40
N ALA A 208 -63.97 77.07 13.38
CA ALA A 208 -62.49 77.01 13.39
C ALA A 208 -61.86 75.68 13.87
N ALA A 209 -60.69 75.21 13.42
CA ALA A 209 -59.58 75.81 12.69
C ALA A 209 -58.77 74.75 11.92
N LYS A 210 -57.80 75.26 11.16
CA LYS A 210 -56.89 74.63 10.19
C LYS A 210 -55.60 74.12 10.83
N ALA A 211 -55.13 72.92 10.46
CA ALA A 211 -53.72 72.46 10.39
C ALA A 211 -53.73 70.99 9.92
N GLY A 212 -52.85 70.41 9.09
CA GLY A 212 -51.53 70.82 8.63
C GLY A 212 -50.54 69.66 8.79
N SER A 213 -50.13 69.06 7.66
CA SER A 213 -48.78 68.47 7.41
C SER A 213 -48.36 67.05 7.89
N LYS A 214 -47.82 66.32 6.89
CA LYS A 214 -46.53 65.55 6.84
C LYS A 214 -46.43 64.06 7.27
N LYS A 215 -46.35 63.19 6.24
CA LYS A 215 -45.16 62.42 5.74
C LYS A 215 -44.29 61.58 6.71
N LYS A 216 -44.18 60.26 6.43
CA LYS A 216 -42.97 59.35 6.39
C LYS A 216 -43.49 57.89 6.24
N LYS A 217 -43.14 57.00 5.30
CA LYS A 217 -41.89 56.43 4.71
C LYS A 217 -40.93 55.73 5.68
N SER A 218 -40.98 54.39 5.71
CA SER A 218 -39.90 53.36 5.64
C SER A 218 -40.50 52.04 6.16
N GLY A 219 -40.44 50.87 5.50
CA GLY A 219 -39.27 50.21 4.94
C GLY A 219 -38.56 49.42 6.05
N ARG A 220 -38.69 48.08 6.07
CA ARG A 220 -37.76 47.18 6.79
C ARG A 220 -37.82 45.76 6.22
N GLU A 221 -36.69 45.37 5.64
CA GLU A 221 -36.25 44.01 5.29
C GLU A 221 -35.76 43.25 6.54
N GLU A 222 -35.35 42.00 6.29
CA GLU A 222 -34.60 41.06 7.15
C GLU A 222 -35.47 40.30 8.18
N GLU A 223 -35.36 38.99 8.35
CA GLU A 223 -34.29 38.01 8.07
C GLU A 223 -34.92 36.61 7.92
#